data_AF-A0A1H2TQ82-F1
#
_entry.id   AF-A0A1H2TQ82-F1
#
_cell.length_a   1.000
_cell.length_b   1.000
_cell.length_c   1.000
_cell.angle_alpha   90.00
_cell.angle_beta   90.00
_cell.angle_gamma   90.00
#
_symmetry.space_group_name_H-M   'P 1'
#
loop_
_entity.id
_entity.type
_entity.pdbx_description
1 polymer ?
#
loop_
_entity_poly.entity_id
_entity_poly.type
_entity_poly.pdbx_seq_one_letter_code
_entity_poly.pdbx_strand_id
1 'polypeptide(L)'
;MRKKLTLMFFFIMMLLTTSCSMKSIELHDSIESPRNNNIPICGRWVFTDYKLNAISNMDEEKAQSYIGLEAIFHEEFVTIGDENCIQPSFRLKKVDVEEYLKYHYKIVPEILNLESGEIEVISVSGLEQFFYEFLKVSDDTILVNINGVFFTLKKTSDDVELIQMDTLAHEGNVSIETAELTSEESIMTGVLLGLKSLDLENSQKGAEKWNYRTLFIRSVNREIVSIYEMENILLPRRTGFWKVKVDRQVVDGKINDNIIVYPLNKSMAVEEEDKLIIEAKLDSTIKNILYVGNDYISIENIHYRSRGERLLEFYPVDSIGKSKPLQILDVMGEMGREAFMEGFNREVLPDKEEYKNSLIDIKPDEESFGLFRKNGHWIFNGRVNFIENGIYSYKNFNIKAIPPKEVVYYDELAIPWNKIKAKIPEALDAFTSPNEDILIVLTQNDIFIYTLEGDNISEKPMENIKLKPAEKVIMAEWAVGRYPKIWEDEFLKNISN
;
A
#
# COMPACT_ATOMS: atom_id res chain seq x y z
N MET A 1 -51.20 34.77 -51.98
CA MET A 1 -49.76 34.49 -51.78
C MET A 1 -49.25 34.82 -50.37
N ARG A 2 -49.59 35.97 -49.76
CA ARG A 2 -49.11 36.35 -48.41
C ARG A 2 -49.35 35.28 -47.32
N LYS A 3 -50.55 34.70 -47.18
CA LYS A 3 -50.85 33.69 -46.16
C LYS A 3 -50.04 32.38 -46.29
N LYS A 4 -49.71 31.95 -47.51
CA LYS A 4 -48.87 30.75 -47.73
C LYS A 4 -47.40 31.03 -47.37
N LEU A 5 -46.94 32.27 -47.60
CA LEU A 5 -45.59 32.70 -47.22
C LEU A 5 -45.44 32.82 -45.69
N THR A 6 -46.48 33.30 -45.00
CA THR A 6 -46.49 33.36 -43.52
C THR A 6 -46.47 31.97 -42.90
N LEU A 7 -47.23 31.03 -43.46
CA LEU A 7 -47.25 29.65 -42.97
C LEU A 7 -45.91 28.93 -43.20
N MET A 8 -45.27 29.18 -44.35
CA MET A 8 -43.95 28.65 -44.65
C MET A 8 -42.86 29.24 -43.74
N PHE A 9 -42.96 30.53 -43.41
CA PHE A 9 -42.05 31.17 -42.45
C PHE A 9 -42.25 30.61 -41.03
N PHE A 10 -43.49 30.33 -40.62
CA PHE A 10 -43.78 29.72 -39.33
C PHE A 10 -43.27 28.27 -39.24
N PHE A 11 -43.33 27.53 -40.34
CA PHE A 11 -42.81 26.16 -40.44
C PHE A 11 -41.27 26.11 -40.39
N ILE A 12 -40.60 27.07 -41.05
CA ILE A 12 -39.15 27.23 -41.00
C ILE A 12 -38.70 27.65 -39.59
N MET A 13 -39.47 28.49 -38.90
CA MET A 13 -39.15 28.91 -37.53
C MET A 13 -39.30 27.77 -36.51
N MET A 14 -40.23 26.84 -36.73
CA MET A 14 -40.36 25.62 -35.92
C MET A 14 -39.21 24.62 -36.12
N LEU A 15 -38.60 24.57 -37.31
CA LEU A 15 -37.44 23.72 -37.58
C LEU A 15 -36.17 24.22 -36.85
N LEU A 16 -36.07 25.54 -36.60
CA LEU A 16 -34.94 26.16 -35.91
C LEU A 16 -35.01 26.05 -34.36
N THR A 17 -36.10 25.54 -33.79
CA THR A 17 -36.24 25.34 -32.33
C THR A 17 -35.98 23.90 -31.87
N THR A 18 -35.47 23.03 -32.75
CA THR A 18 -34.89 21.75 -32.30
C THR A 18 -33.48 22.02 -31.75
N SER A 19 -33.45 22.55 -30.53
CA SER A 19 -32.26 22.46 -29.69
C SER A 19 -31.90 20.98 -29.64
N CYS A 20 -30.71 20.61 -30.12
CA CYS A 20 -30.08 19.40 -29.63
C CYS A 20 -30.18 19.45 -28.10
N SER A 21 -30.89 18.51 -27.49
CA SER A 21 -30.51 18.12 -26.16
C SER A 21 -29.09 17.60 -26.32
N MET A 22 -28.10 18.44 -25.98
CA MET A 22 -26.85 17.88 -25.49
C MET A 22 -27.28 17.14 -24.22
N LYS A 23 -27.62 15.85 -24.39
CA LYS A 23 -27.29 14.85 -23.39
C LYS A 23 -25.87 15.23 -22.98
N SER A 24 -25.67 15.52 -21.69
CA SER A 24 -24.35 15.54 -21.10
C SER A 24 -23.61 14.36 -21.71
N ILE A 25 -22.65 14.65 -22.57
CA ILE A 25 -21.66 13.65 -22.92
C ILE A 25 -20.94 13.51 -21.58
N GLU A 26 -21.40 12.54 -20.79
CA GLU A 26 -20.58 11.89 -19.81
C GLU A 26 -19.36 11.42 -20.60
N LEU A 27 -18.30 12.23 -20.58
CA LEU A 27 -16.96 11.83 -20.99
C LEU A 27 -16.43 10.85 -19.94
N HIS A 28 -17.17 9.75 -19.76
CA HIS A 28 -16.82 8.59 -18.96
C HIS A 28 -17.12 7.28 -19.70
N ASP A 29 -17.43 7.34 -20.99
CA ASP A 29 -17.11 6.23 -21.88
C ASP A 29 -15.61 6.22 -22.09
N SER A 30 -14.95 5.49 -21.18
CA SER A 30 -13.78 4.66 -21.45
C SER A 30 -12.78 5.27 -22.43
N ILE A 31 -11.90 6.11 -21.89
CA ILE A 31 -10.49 5.97 -22.27
C ILE A 31 -10.06 4.61 -21.70
N GLU A 32 -10.48 3.51 -22.34
CA GLU A 32 -9.69 2.29 -22.27
C GLU A 32 -8.32 2.72 -22.80
N SER A 33 -7.30 2.64 -21.93
CA SER A 33 -5.91 2.67 -22.39
C SER A 33 -5.83 1.80 -23.64
N PRO A 34 -5.18 2.25 -24.72
CA PRO A 34 -5.11 1.48 -25.95
C PRO A 34 -4.70 0.05 -25.59
N ARG A 35 -5.56 -0.92 -25.93
CA ARG A 35 -5.22 -2.33 -25.77
C ARG A 35 -3.97 -2.55 -26.60
N ASN A 36 -2.84 -2.65 -25.92
CA ASN A 36 -1.56 -2.86 -26.56
C ASN A 36 -1.59 -4.32 -26.99
N ASN A 37 -2.14 -4.59 -28.18
CA ASN A 37 -2.38 -5.95 -28.68
C ASN A 37 -1.09 -6.78 -28.85
N ASN A 38 0.08 -6.17 -28.64
CA ASN A 38 1.37 -6.87 -28.65
C ASN A 38 2.00 -6.79 -27.27
N ILE A 39 1.85 -7.85 -26.48
CA ILE A 39 2.62 -8.04 -25.25
C ILE A 39 4.10 -8.17 -25.65
N PRO A 40 5.01 -7.28 -25.18
CA PRO A 40 6.38 -7.21 -25.69
C PRO A 40 7.23 -8.47 -25.48
N ILE A 41 6.80 -9.31 -24.54
CA ILE A 41 7.48 -10.55 -24.11
C ILE A 41 6.58 -11.79 -24.29
N CYS A 42 5.49 -11.70 -25.06
CA CYS A 42 4.60 -12.84 -25.32
C CYS A 42 5.39 -14.03 -25.86
N GLY A 43 5.06 -15.24 -25.42
CA GLY A 43 5.68 -16.48 -25.88
C GLY A 43 6.12 -17.40 -24.75
N ARG A 44 6.78 -18.49 -25.13
CA ARG A 44 7.45 -19.43 -24.22
C ARG A 44 8.92 -19.09 -24.11
N TRP A 45 9.44 -19.21 -22.90
CA TRP A 45 10.78 -18.85 -22.50
C TRP A 45 11.37 -19.93 -21.61
N VAL A 46 12.69 -20.06 -21.61
CA VAL A 46 13.39 -21.01 -20.75
C VAL A 46 14.54 -20.32 -20.02
N PHE A 47 14.72 -20.66 -18.75
CA PHE A 47 15.84 -20.19 -17.94
C PHE A 47 17.14 -20.86 -18.43
N THR A 48 18.09 -20.05 -18.89
CA THR A 48 19.33 -20.55 -19.53
C THR A 48 20.61 -20.24 -18.78
N ASP A 49 20.62 -19.18 -17.98
CA ASP A 49 21.79 -18.73 -17.23
C ASP A 49 21.37 -17.91 -16.01
N TYR A 50 22.27 -17.74 -15.04
CA TYR A 50 22.05 -16.87 -13.89
C TYR A 50 23.34 -16.17 -13.45
N LYS A 51 23.18 -15.02 -12.80
CA LYS A 51 24.26 -14.26 -12.18
C LYS A 51 23.93 -13.93 -10.74
N LEU A 52 24.73 -14.49 -9.85
CA LEU A 52 24.74 -14.15 -8.43
C LEU A 52 25.44 -12.80 -8.25
N ASN A 53 24.87 -11.96 -7.38
CA ASN A 53 25.51 -10.75 -6.90
C ASN A 53 25.73 -10.85 -5.38
N ALA A 54 26.53 -9.95 -4.80
CA ALA A 54 26.80 -9.95 -3.36
C ALA A 54 25.55 -9.73 -2.47
N ILE A 55 24.42 -9.36 -3.07
CA ILE A 55 23.14 -9.03 -2.42
C ILE A 55 22.10 -10.16 -2.67
N SER A 56 22.51 -11.27 -3.28
CA SER A 56 21.62 -12.38 -3.60
C SER A 56 21.18 -13.09 -2.32
N ASN A 57 19.87 -13.20 -2.10
CA ASN A 57 19.29 -13.90 -0.95
C ASN A 57 19.15 -15.42 -1.19
N MET A 58 19.51 -15.88 -2.38
CA MET A 58 19.44 -17.26 -2.84
C MET A 58 20.86 -17.81 -3.01
N ASP A 59 21.09 -19.04 -2.55
CA ASP A 59 22.36 -19.75 -2.74
C ASP A 59 22.49 -20.31 -4.17
N GLU A 60 23.71 -20.71 -4.54
CA GLU A 60 24.04 -21.20 -5.88
C GLU A 60 23.29 -22.49 -6.24
N GLU A 61 23.05 -23.38 -5.26
CA GLU A 61 22.33 -24.63 -5.47
C GLU A 61 20.86 -24.37 -5.85
N LYS A 62 20.18 -23.46 -5.13
CA LYS A 62 18.83 -23.01 -5.47
C LYS A 62 18.79 -22.23 -6.78
N ALA A 63 19.78 -21.38 -7.06
CA ALA A 63 19.81 -20.67 -8.35
C ALA A 63 19.92 -21.65 -9.52
N GLN A 64 20.75 -22.69 -9.37
CA GLN A 64 20.93 -23.72 -10.38
C GLN A 64 19.64 -24.50 -10.67
N SER A 65 18.75 -24.68 -9.68
CA SER A 65 17.49 -25.41 -9.87
C SER A 65 16.49 -24.69 -10.79
N TYR A 66 16.68 -23.39 -11.06
CA TYR A 66 15.84 -22.65 -12.03
C TYR A 66 16.23 -22.95 -13.47
N ILE A 67 17.46 -23.40 -13.74
CA ILE A 67 17.92 -23.63 -15.11
C ILE A 67 17.13 -24.75 -15.77
N GLY A 68 16.57 -24.48 -16.94
CA GLY A 68 15.70 -25.39 -17.69
C GLY A 68 14.22 -25.26 -17.33
N LEU A 69 13.83 -24.48 -16.31
CA LEU A 69 12.42 -24.17 -16.08
C LEU A 69 11.86 -23.34 -17.22
N GLU A 70 10.57 -23.52 -17.49
CA GLU A 70 9.84 -22.76 -18.49
C GLU A 70 9.10 -21.57 -17.86
N ALA A 71 8.98 -20.51 -18.64
CA ALA A 71 8.11 -19.38 -18.37
C ALA A 71 7.22 -19.12 -19.58
N ILE A 72 5.94 -18.90 -19.36
CA ILE A 72 4.96 -18.62 -20.41
C ILE A 72 4.37 -17.24 -20.14
N PHE A 73 4.40 -16.37 -21.14
CA PHE A 73 3.76 -15.06 -21.08
C PHE A 73 2.63 -14.99 -22.09
N HIS A 74 1.42 -14.79 -21.60
CA HIS A 74 0.19 -14.68 -22.37
C HIS A 74 -0.66 -13.50 -21.87
N GLU A 75 -1.69 -13.11 -22.64
CA GLU A 75 -2.58 -12.00 -22.26
C GLU A 75 -3.50 -12.36 -21.09
N GLU A 76 -3.81 -13.64 -20.93
CA GLU A 76 -4.70 -14.13 -19.86
C GLU A 76 -3.95 -14.68 -18.65
N PHE A 77 -2.68 -15.08 -18.82
CA PHE A 77 -1.87 -15.65 -17.73
C PHE A 77 -0.37 -15.48 -17.97
N VAL A 78 0.41 -15.48 -16.89
CA VAL A 78 1.85 -15.68 -16.91
C VAL A 78 2.21 -16.83 -15.99
N THR A 79 3.08 -17.74 -16.41
CA THR A 79 3.67 -18.78 -15.56
C THR A 79 5.18 -18.70 -15.55
N ILE A 80 5.81 -18.97 -14.40
CA ILE A 80 7.27 -19.03 -14.22
C ILE A 80 7.57 -20.16 -13.25
N GLY A 81 8.04 -21.30 -13.76
CA GLY A 81 8.11 -22.52 -12.95
C GLY A 81 6.72 -22.86 -12.38
N ASP A 82 6.62 -22.97 -11.06
CA ASP A 82 5.38 -23.25 -10.34
C ASP A 82 4.55 -21.99 -10.01
N GLU A 83 5.08 -20.79 -10.29
CA GLU A 83 4.39 -19.53 -10.00
C GLU A 83 3.48 -19.11 -11.16
N ASN A 84 2.28 -18.63 -10.84
CA ASN A 84 1.31 -18.17 -11.82
C ASN A 84 0.77 -16.77 -11.51
N CYS A 85 0.33 -16.07 -12.56
CA CYS A 85 -0.29 -14.76 -12.51
C CYS A 85 -1.47 -14.75 -13.50
N ILE A 86 -2.70 -14.76 -12.98
CA ILE A 86 -3.93 -14.76 -13.78
C ILE A 86 -4.35 -13.32 -14.08
N GLN A 87 -4.85 -13.07 -15.29
CA GLN A 87 -5.22 -11.74 -15.80
C GLN A 87 -4.08 -10.71 -15.66
N PRO A 88 -2.90 -10.99 -16.25
CA PRO A 88 -1.74 -10.11 -16.15
C PRO A 88 -1.97 -8.78 -16.87
N SER A 89 -1.52 -7.71 -16.23
CA SER A 89 -1.37 -6.38 -16.80
C SER A 89 0.11 -6.10 -17.05
N PHE A 90 0.43 -5.68 -18.27
CA PHE A 90 1.80 -5.39 -18.71
C PHE A 90 2.00 -3.87 -18.84
N ARG A 91 3.02 -3.33 -18.17
CA ARG A 91 3.45 -1.93 -18.31
C ARG A 91 4.88 -1.88 -18.81
N LEU A 92 5.09 -1.22 -19.94
CA LEU A 92 6.41 -0.99 -20.53
C LEU A 92 6.89 0.43 -20.25
N LYS A 93 8.14 0.56 -19.83
CA LYS A 93 8.87 1.85 -19.71
C LYS A 93 10.25 1.70 -20.32
N LYS A 94 10.78 2.78 -20.91
CA LYS A 94 12.19 2.88 -21.34
C LYS A 94 12.98 3.64 -20.30
N VAL A 95 14.15 3.14 -19.95
CA VAL A 95 15.01 3.71 -18.90
C VAL A 95 16.46 3.65 -19.33
N ASP A 96 17.29 4.57 -18.83
CA ASP A 96 18.74 4.46 -18.92
C ASP A 96 19.23 3.26 -18.10
N VAL A 97 20.02 2.37 -18.71
CA VAL A 97 20.48 1.12 -18.11
C VAL A 97 21.35 1.37 -16.89
N GLU A 98 22.27 2.34 -16.97
CA GLU A 98 23.24 2.61 -15.91
C GLU A 98 22.54 3.19 -14.68
N GLU A 99 21.69 4.20 -14.87
CA GLU A 99 20.88 4.75 -13.79
C GLU A 99 19.96 3.67 -13.21
N TYR A 100 19.25 2.92 -14.06
CA TYR A 100 18.26 1.95 -13.60
C TYR A 100 18.87 0.88 -12.70
N LEU A 101 19.93 0.24 -13.17
CA LEU A 101 20.62 -0.83 -12.44
C LEU A 101 21.29 -0.32 -11.18
N LYS A 102 21.90 0.88 -11.23
CA LYS A 102 22.52 1.50 -10.07
C LYS A 102 21.50 1.89 -9.00
N TYR A 103 20.37 2.48 -9.37
CA TYR A 103 19.38 2.93 -8.39
C TYR A 103 18.60 1.76 -7.78
N HIS A 104 18.13 0.83 -8.61
CA HIS A 104 17.21 -0.25 -8.19
C HIS A 104 17.93 -1.50 -7.66
N TYR A 105 19.09 -1.83 -8.23
CA TYR A 105 19.78 -3.10 -7.94
C TYR A 105 21.20 -2.94 -7.42
N LYS A 106 21.73 -1.71 -7.34
CA LYS A 106 23.09 -1.40 -6.86
C LYS A 106 24.20 -2.14 -7.61
N ILE A 107 23.99 -2.39 -8.91
CA ILE A 107 24.98 -3.04 -9.79
C ILE A 107 25.26 -2.19 -11.03
N VAL A 108 26.34 -2.53 -11.73
CA VAL A 108 26.74 -1.90 -12.99
C VAL A 108 26.37 -2.80 -14.19
N PRO A 109 26.11 -2.24 -15.38
CA PRO A 109 25.62 -2.98 -16.55
C PRO A 109 26.54 -4.14 -16.98
N GLU A 110 27.84 -3.98 -16.81
CA GLU A 110 28.87 -4.95 -17.20
C GLU A 110 28.71 -6.28 -16.45
N ILE A 111 28.22 -6.24 -15.20
CA ILE A 111 27.95 -7.45 -14.43
C ILE A 111 26.92 -8.31 -15.16
N LEU A 112 25.94 -7.70 -15.82
CA LEU A 112 24.90 -8.40 -16.56
C LEU A 112 25.21 -8.59 -18.04
N ASN A 113 26.41 -8.18 -18.51
CA ASN A 113 26.76 -8.11 -19.93
C ASN A 113 25.79 -7.22 -20.74
N LEU A 114 25.29 -6.14 -20.13
CA LEU A 114 24.42 -5.18 -20.80
C LEU A 114 25.23 -4.00 -21.35
N GLU A 115 24.84 -3.52 -22.53
CA GLU A 115 25.40 -2.30 -23.11
C GLU A 115 24.81 -1.05 -22.43
N SER A 116 25.58 0.02 -22.34
CA SER A 116 25.11 1.33 -21.90
C SER A 116 24.12 1.91 -22.91
N GLY A 117 23.06 2.56 -22.44
CA GLY A 117 22.00 3.12 -23.29
C GLY A 117 20.63 2.99 -22.65
N GLU A 118 19.58 2.87 -23.47
CA GLU A 118 18.22 2.64 -22.98
C GLU A 118 17.84 1.15 -23.05
N ILE A 119 17.09 0.69 -22.06
CA ILE A 119 16.48 -0.66 -22.04
C ILE A 119 14.98 -0.57 -21.78
N GLU A 120 14.25 -1.52 -22.37
CA GLU A 120 12.82 -1.70 -22.10
C GLU A 120 12.64 -2.53 -20.84
N VAL A 121 11.88 -1.97 -19.90
CA VAL A 121 11.54 -2.61 -18.65
C VAL A 121 10.05 -2.91 -18.68
N ILE A 122 9.71 -4.20 -18.61
CA ILE A 122 8.34 -4.71 -18.63
C ILE A 122 7.97 -5.13 -17.22
N SER A 123 7.10 -4.36 -16.57
CA SER A 123 6.47 -4.75 -15.30
C SER A 123 5.22 -5.58 -15.59
N VAL A 124 5.12 -6.74 -14.95
CA VAL A 124 3.94 -7.61 -14.97
C VAL A 124 3.29 -7.55 -13.59
N SER A 125 1.99 -7.28 -13.56
CA SER A 125 1.17 -7.31 -12.34
C SER A 125 -0.07 -8.16 -12.59
N GLY A 126 -0.52 -8.93 -11.60
CA GLY A 126 -1.86 -9.53 -11.63
C GLY A 126 -2.93 -8.51 -11.25
N LEU A 127 -4.16 -8.99 -11.04
CA LEU A 127 -5.34 -8.19 -10.66
C LEU A 127 -5.01 -7.09 -9.64
N GLU A 128 -4.20 -7.39 -8.62
CA GLU A 128 -3.86 -6.44 -7.56
C GLU A 128 -2.46 -6.63 -6.96
N GLN A 129 -1.52 -7.30 -7.63
CA GLN A 129 -0.16 -7.45 -7.09
C GLN A 129 0.89 -7.42 -8.19
N PHE A 130 2.01 -6.76 -7.89
CA PHE A 130 3.20 -6.85 -8.71
C PHE A 130 3.66 -8.31 -8.78
N PHE A 131 3.92 -8.83 -9.98
CA PHE A 131 4.41 -10.20 -10.17
C PHE A 131 5.92 -10.20 -10.35
N TYR A 132 6.42 -9.67 -11.47
CA TYR A 132 7.85 -9.52 -11.74
C TYR A 132 8.09 -8.35 -12.69
N GLU A 133 9.34 -7.94 -12.77
CA GLU A 133 9.80 -7.00 -13.77
C GLU A 133 10.91 -7.64 -14.61
N PHE A 134 10.84 -7.43 -15.91
CA PHE A 134 11.74 -8.01 -16.91
C PHE A 134 12.49 -6.92 -17.63
N LEU A 135 13.81 -7.08 -17.75
CA LEU A 135 14.65 -6.24 -18.60
C LEU A 135 14.74 -6.92 -19.97
N LYS A 136 14.21 -6.28 -21.02
CA LYS A 136 14.27 -6.81 -22.38
C LYS A 136 15.59 -6.46 -23.03
N VAL A 137 16.48 -7.45 -23.14
CA VAL A 137 17.81 -7.31 -23.74
C VAL A 137 17.71 -7.38 -25.26
N SER A 138 16.86 -8.27 -25.77
CA SER A 138 16.52 -8.40 -27.19
C SER A 138 15.12 -9.01 -27.33
N ASP A 139 14.64 -9.24 -28.55
CA ASP A 139 13.35 -9.92 -28.77
C ASP A 139 13.34 -11.38 -28.28
N ASP A 140 14.53 -11.99 -28.18
CA ASP A 140 14.70 -13.40 -27.79
C ASP A 140 15.39 -13.57 -26.43
N THR A 141 15.71 -12.48 -25.73
CA THR A 141 16.42 -12.53 -24.43
C THR A 141 15.89 -11.49 -23.46
N ILE A 142 15.47 -11.97 -22.29
CA ILE A 142 15.03 -11.13 -21.18
C ILE A 142 15.78 -11.52 -19.89
N LEU A 143 15.88 -10.57 -18.97
CA LEU A 143 16.41 -10.79 -17.62
C LEU A 143 15.31 -10.57 -16.59
N VAL A 144 15.30 -11.39 -15.54
CA VAL A 144 14.43 -11.20 -14.36
C VAL A 144 15.28 -11.26 -13.10
N ASN A 145 15.00 -10.38 -12.14
CA ASN A 145 15.60 -10.48 -10.82
C ASN A 145 14.65 -11.24 -9.87
N ILE A 146 15.10 -12.38 -9.36
CA ILE A 146 14.36 -13.20 -8.38
C ILE A 146 15.22 -13.30 -7.12
N ASN A 147 14.75 -12.71 -6.03
CA ASN A 147 15.44 -12.71 -4.73
C ASN A 147 16.92 -12.27 -4.81
N GLY A 148 17.22 -11.29 -5.66
CA GLY A 148 18.56 -10.74 -5.84
C GLY A 148 19.41 -11.42 -6.91
N VAL A 149 19.00 -12.59 -7.42
CA VAL A 149 19.68 -13.29 -8.53
C VAL A 149 19.10 -12.85 -9.86
N PHE A 150 19.95 -12.52 -10.83
CA PHE A 150 19.52 -12.21 -12.19
C PHE A 150 19.53 -13.47 -13.05
N PHE A 151 18.35 -13.87 -13.52
CA PHE A 151 18.19 -14.99 -14.43
C PHE A 151 18.05 -14.51 -15.87
N THR A 152 18.69 -15.22 -16.80
CA THR A 152 18.57 -15.01 -18.23
C THR A 152 17.60 -16.01 -18.83
N LEU A 153 16.54 -15.49 -19.42
CA LEU A 153 15.55 -16.29 -20.12
C LEU A 153 15.71 -16.09 -21.62
N LYS A 154 15.65 -17.20 -22.37
CA LYS A 154 15.65 -17.18 -23.84
C LYS A 154 14.32 -17.65 -24.38
N LYS A 155 13.86 -16.98 -25.44
CA LYS A 155 12.61 -17.32 -26.11
C LYS A 155 12.77 -18.66 -26.84
N THR A 156 11.77 -19.52 -26.70
CA THR A 156 11.70 -20.82 -27.36
C THR A 156 10.58 -20.90 -28.39
N SER A 157 9.51 -20.12 -28.22
CA SER A 157 8.37 -20.05 -29.14
C SER A 157 7.63 -18.72 -29.01
N ASP A 158 7.17 -18.16 -30.13
CA ASP A 158 6.19 -17.07 -30.14
C ASP A 158 4.76 -17.57 -29.89
N ASP A 159 4.47 -18.81 -30.29
CA ASP A 159 3.16 -19.42 -30.16
C ASP A 159 2.96 -19.97 -28.75
N VAL A 160 1.88 -19.52 -28.11
CA VAL A 160 1.34 -20.06 -26.86
C VAL A 160 0.00 -20.70 -27.22
N GLU A 161 -0.01 -22.02 -27.45
CA GLU A 161 -1.27 -22.74 -27.67
C GLU A 161 -2.13 -22.67 -26.39
N LEU A 162 -3.37 -22.16 -26.52
CA LEU A 162 -4.41 -22.13 -25.47
C LEU A 162 -4.76 -23.50 -24.87
N ILE A 163 -4.21 -24.59 -25.44
CA ILE A 163 -4.46 -25.98 -25.07
C ILE A 163 -4.03 -26.29 -23.61
N GLN A 164 -3.19 -25.45 -23.00
CA GLN A 164 -2.73 -25.63 -21.62
C GLN A 164 -3.71 -25.19 -20.52
N MET A 165 -4.86 -24.56 -20.83
CA MET A 165 -5.88 -24.28 -19.80
C MET A 165 -6.53 -25.56 -19.26
N ASP A 166 -6.77 -26.56 -20.12
CA ASP A 166 -7.36 -27.85 -19.69
C ASP A 166 -6.34 -28.79 -19.04
N THR A 167 -5.04 -28.65 -19.36
CA THR A 167 -3.97 -29.50 -18.79
C THR A 167 -3.40 -28.94 -17.48
N LEU A 168 -3.35 -27.62 -17.31
CA LEU A 168 -3.04 -26.98 -16.01
C LEU A 168 -4.13 -27.26 -14.96
N ALA A 169 -5.35 -27.58 -15.41
CA ALA A 169 -6.41 -28.05 -14.53
C ALA A 169 -6.28 -29.53 -14.13
N HIS A 170 -5.45 -30.37 -14.79
CA HIS A 170 -5.55 -31.84 -14.65
C HIS A 170 -4.25 -32.67 -14.60
N GLU A 171 -3.05 -32.12 -14.77
CA GLU A 171 -1.82 -32.96 -14.70
C GLU A 171 -0.75 -32.40 -13.75
N GLY A 172 -1.13 -32.26 -12.47
CA GLY A 172 -0.17 -32.30 -11.37
C GLY A 172 0.14 -33.75 -11.01
N ASN A 173 1.22 -34.32 -11.53
CA ASN A 173 1.93 -35.49 -10.99
C ASN A 173 3.23 -35.75 -11.78
N VAL A 174 4.39 -35.52 -11.16
CA VAL A 174 5.44 -36.53 -10.89
C VAL A 174 6.69 -35.87 -10.25
N SER A 175 6.84 -36.16 -8.96
CA SER A 175 8.02 -36.36 -8.10
C SER A 175 9.16 -35.33 -8.03
N ILE A 176 9.21 -34.60 -6.90
CA ILE A 176 10.38 -34.58 -6.01
C ILE A 176 9.89 -34.85 -4.58
N GLU A 177 10.53 -35.81 -3.90
CA GLU A 177 10.22 -36.22 -2.53
C GLU A 177 10.70 -35.19 -1.49
N THR A 178 9.90 -35.08 -0.43
CA THR A 178 10.07 -34.36 0.86
C THR A 178 9.94 -32.82 0.81
N ALA A 179 8.91 -32.19 1.40
CA ALA A 179 8.05 -32.56 2.53
C ALA A 179 6.59 -32.08 2.36
N GLU A 180 5.68 -32.98 2.73
CA GLU A 180 4.24 -32.82 3.06
C GLU A 180 3.58 -31.45 2.83
N LEU A 181 2.65 -31.37 1.86
CA LEU A 181 1.22 -31.09 2.08
C LEU A 181 0.46 -30.95 0.73
N THR A 182 -0.44 -31.91 0.51
CA THR A 182 -1.74 -31.85 -0.20
C THR A 182 -1.97 -30.87 -1.37
N SER A 183 -2.36 -31.50 -2.49
CA SER A 183 -3.09 -30.98 -3.64
C SER A 183 -4.25 -30.00 -3.31
N GLU A 184 -4.04 -28.73 -3.66
CA GLU A 184 -4.94 -27.63 -4.06
C GLU A 184 -4.01 -26.39 -4.10
N GLU A 185 -4.17 -25.43 -5.01
CA GLU A 185 -3.40 -24.17 -4.94
C GLU A 185 -3.59 -23.58 -3.55
N SER A 186 -2.56 -23.63 -2.71
CA SER A 186 -2.75 -23.32 -1.30
C SER A 186 -3.04 -21.83 -1.15
N ILE A 187 -4.18 -21.48 -0.55
CA ILE A 187 -4.54 -20.09 -0.28
C ILE A 187 -3.57 -19.57 0.78
N MET A 188 -2.61 -18.73 0.38
CA MET A 188 -1.65 -18.12 1.29
C MET A 188 -2.00 -16.65 1.48
N THR A 189 -2.15 -16.27 2.75
CA THR A 189 -2.42 -14.89 3.16
C THR A 189 -1.41 -14.47 4.23
N GLY A 190 -0.82 -13.30 4.06
CA GLY A 190 0.07 -12.69 5.05
C GLY A 190 -0.38 -11.27 5.35
N VAL A 191 -0.22 -10.82 6.58
CA VAL A 191 -0.47 -9.42 6.96
C VAL A 191 0.60 -8.89 7.89
N LEU A 192 1.01 -7.65 7.65
CA LEU A 192 1.80 -6.84 8.58
C LEU A 192 0.88 -5.79 9.21
N LEU A 193 0.57 -5.99 10.50
CA LEU A 193 -0.19 -5.04 11.30
C LEU A 193 0.76 -4.17 12.11
N GLY A 194 0.84 -2.89 11.77
CA GLY A 194 1.55 -1.90 12.57
C GLY A 194 0.64 -1.37 13.68
N LEU A 195 1.14 -1.42 14.91
CA LEU A 195 0.42 -1.01 16.12
C LEU A 195 1.16 0.12 16.81
N LYS A 196 0.39 1.04 17.39
CA LYS A 196 0.90 2.05 18.33
C LYS A 196 0.23 1.93 19.68
N SER A 197 0.97 2.11 20.75
CA SER A 197 0.47 2.11 22.13
C SER A 197 1.01 3.31 22.90
N LEU A 198 0.20 3.86 23.81
CA LEU A 198 0.63 4.93 24.70
C LEU A 198 1.38 4.35 25.90
N ASP A 199 2.60 4.79 26.14
CA ASP A 199 3.39 4.43 27.32
C ASP A 199 2.90 5.22 28.53
N LEU A 200 1.98 4.62 29.30
CA LEU A 200 1.38 5.25 30.47
C LEU A 200 2.38 5.37 31.64
N GLU A 201 3.38 4.48 31.71
CA GLU A 201 4.33 4.38 32.82
C GLU A 201 5.52 5.33 32.66
N ASN A 202 6.03 5.49 31.42
CA ASN A 202 7.21 6.32 31.14
C ASN A 202 6.87 7.67 30.49
N SER A 203 5.70 8.24 30.81
CA SER A 203 5.33 9.60 30.41
C SER A 203 6.23 10.63 31.13
N GLN A 204 7.40 10.92 30.55
CA GLN A 204 8.34 11.87 31.12
C GLN A 204 7.74 13.28 31.17
N LYS A 205 7.65 13.87 32.37
CA LYS A 205 7.20 15.26 32.58
C LYS A 205 5.83 15.58 31.98
N GLY A 206 4.92 14.61 31.92
CA GLY A 206 3.57 14.79 31.36
C GLY A 206 3.51 14.86 29.83
N ALA A 207 4.61 14.54 29.15
CA ALA A 207 4.67 14.41 27.69
C ALA A 207 4.29 12.97 27.28
N GLU A 208 3.34 12.84 26.36
CA GLU A 208 2.94 11.55 25.76
C GLU A 208 4.17 10.83 25.20
N LYS A 209 4.23 9.50 25.32
CA LYS A 209 5.26 8.67 24.70
C LYS A 209 4.58 7.53 23.95
N TRP A 210 4.82 7.44 22.66
CA TRP A 210 4.21 6.42 21.80
C TRP A 210 5.22 5.34 21.48
N ASN A 211 4.84 4.08 21.73
CA ASN A 211 5.61 2.89 21.38
C ASN A 211 4.97 2.21 20.18
N TYR A 212 5.78 1.61 19.31
CA TYR A 212 5.36 1.00 18.06
C TYR A 212 5.82 -0.45 17.96
N ARG A 213 4.98 -1.33 17.41
CA ARG A 213 5.35 -2.72 17.08
C ARG A 213 4.67 -3.17 15.80
N THR A 214 5.23 -4.18 15.16
CA THR A 214 4.62 -4.86 14.00
C THR A 214 4.28 -6.28 14.38
N LEU A 215 3.06 -6.72 14.06
CA LEU A 215 2.68 -8.13 14.06
C LEU A 215 2.72 -8.64 12.62
N PHE A 216 3.35 -9.78 12.41
CA PHE A 216 3.20 -10.55 11.17
C PHE A 216 2.32 -11.75 11.45
N ILE A 217 1.28 -11.94 10.65
CA ILE A 217 0.38 -13.08 10.74
C ILE A 217 0.35 -13.74 9.36
N ARG A 218 0.58 -15.05 9.31
CA ARG A 218 0.48 -15.84 8.09
C ARG A 218 -0.53 -16.95 8.24
N SER A 219 -1.33 -17.12 7.20
CA SER A 219 -2.29 -18.19 7.02
C SER A 219 -1.95 -18.99 5.78
N VAL A 220 -2.17 -20.29 5.85
CA VAL A 220 -2.16 -21.20 4.70
C VAL A 220 -3.42 -22.04 4.79
N ASN A 221 -4.20 -22.07 3.71
CA ASN A 221 -5.45 -22.83 3.62
C ASN A 221 -6.39 -22.55 4.80
N ARG A 222 -6.61 -21.26 5.09
CA ARG A 222 -7.50 -20.79 6.16
C ARG A 222 -7.08 -21.16 7.59
N GLU A 223 -5.84 -21.62 7.80
CA GLU A 223 -5.28 -21.89 9.11
C GLU A 223 -4.09 -20.98 9.41
N ILE A 224 -4.04 -20.41 10.62
CA ILE A 224 -2.90 -19.59 11.05
C ILE A 224 -1.69 -20.50 11.33
N VAL A 225 -0.63 -20.29 10.55
CA VAL A 225 0.60 -21.09 10.62
C VAL A 225 1.73 -20.37 11.35
N SER A 226 1.71 -19.04 11.39
CA SER A 226 2.72 -18.27 12.13
C SER A 226 2.19 -16.91 12.58
N ILE A 227 2.56 -16.52 13.80
CA ILE A 227 2.39 -15.17 14.32
C ILE A 227 3.73 -14.74 14.93
N TYR A 228 4.26 -13.61 14.47
CA TYR A 228 5.48 -13.01 15.01
C TYR A 228 5.24 -11.55 15.40
N GLU A 229 6.07 -11.04 16.32
CA GLU A 229 6.07 -9.63 16.67
C GLU A 229 7.49 -9.06 16.67
N MET A 230 7.62 -7.76 16.35
CA MET A 230 8.88 -7.02 16.50
C MET A 230 8.64 -5.57 16.89
N GLU A 231 9.64 -4.94 17.50
CA GLU A 231 9.61 -3.51 17.80
C GLU A 231 9.71 -2.65 16.54
N ASN A 232 9.06 -1.49 16.59
CA ASN A 232 8.93 -0.52 15.49
C ASN A 232 8.08 -1.05 14.33
N ILE A 233 7.95 -0.25 13.27
CA ILE A 233 7.14 -0.58 12.10
C ILE A 233 8.03 -1.15 11.00
N LEU A 234 7.76 -2.39 10.61
CA LEU A 234 8.34 -3.03 9.43
C LEU A 234 7.41 -2.79 8.25
N LEU A 235 7.84 -1.94 7.32
CA LEU A 235 7.03 -1.45 6.21
C LEU A 235 7.42 -2.19 4.91
N PRO A 236 6.51 -2.98 4.32
CA PRO A 236 6.73 -3.52 2.98
C PRO A 236 6.57 -2.41 1.94
N ARG A 237 7.54 -2.30 1.03
CA ARG A 237 7.49 -1.37 -0.11
C ARG A 237 7.90 -2.10 -1.38
N ARG A 238 7.61 -1.48 -2.53
CA ARG A 238 8.02 -2.01 -3.84
C ARG A 238 9.54 -2.21 -3.95
N THR A 239 10.32 -1.38 -3.26
CA THR A 239 11.80 -1.44 -3.22
C THR A 239 12.35 -2.39 -2.15
N GLY A 240 11.49 -3.16 -1.49
CA GLY A 240 11.85 -4.05 -0.38
C GLY A 240 11.32 -3.54 0.96
N PHE A 241 11.90 -4.03 2.05
CA PHE A 241 11.45 -3.70 3.40
C PHE A 241 12.15 -2.48 3.96
N TRP A 242 11.38 -1.65 4.67
CA TRP A 242 11.85 -0.46 5.35
C TRP A 242 11.48 -0.55 6.83
N LYS A 243 12.21 0.18 7.69
CA LYS A 243 11.89 0.30 9.12
C LYS A 243 11.58 1.75 9.45
N VAL A 244 10.45 1.96 10.13
CA VAL A 244 10.04 3.27 10.66
C VAL A 244 10.10 3.20 12.18
N LYS A 245 10.97 4.03 12.78
CA LYS A 245 11.14 4.13 14.23
C LYS A 245 10.98 5.57 14.71
N VAL A 246 10.62 5.73 15.98
CA VAL A 246 10.55 7.03 16.65
C VAL A 246 11.64 7.10 17.71
N ASP A 247 12.56 8.04 17.55
CA ASP A 247 13.65 8.30 18.49
C ASP A 247 13.33 9.54 19.33
N ARG A 248 13.30 9.38 20.66
CA ARG A 248 13.03 10.46 21.60
C ARG A 248 14.32 11.04 22.13
N GLN A 249 14.51 12.34 21.92
CA GLN A 249 15.66 13.09 22.39
C GLN A 249 15.26 14.10 23.46
N VAL A 250 16.08 14.21 24.50
CA VAL A 250 15.92 15.20 25.58
C VAL A 250 17.15 16.08 25.64
N VAL A 251 17.02 17.32 25.14
CA VAL A 251 18.10 18.31 25.10
C VAL A 251 17.62 19.57 25.83
N ASP A 252 18.39 20.06 26.81
CA ASP A 252 18.05 21.25 27.61
C ASP A 252 16.62 21.22 28.22
N GLY A 253 16.16 20.02 28.59
CA GLY A 253 14.81 19.80 29.12
C GLY A 253 13.67 19.98 28.12
N LYS A 254 13.98 20.09 26.82
CA LYS A 254 13.03 19.95 25.70
C LYS A 254 13.00 18.49 25.26
N ILE A 255 11.80 17.94 25.06
CA ILE A 255 11.54 16.58 24.59
C ILE A 255 11.13 16.68 23.13
N ASN A 256 11.85 16.00 22.26
CA ASN A 256 11.62 16.02 20.82
C ASN A 256 11.62 14.60 20.29
N ASP A 257 10.62 14.25 19.49
CA ASP A 257 10.57 12.97 18.80
C ASP A 257 10.97 13.16 17.33
N ASN A 258 11.90 12.32 16.88
CA ASN A 258 12.33 12.25 15.49
C ASN A 258 11.81 10.95 14.88
N ILE A 259 11.13 11.04 13.74
CA ILE A 259 10.74 9.85 12.98
C ILE A 259 11.88 9.54 12.01
N ILE A 260 12.42 8.33 12.12
CA ILE A 260 13.55 7.85 11.32
C ILE A 260 13.05 6.70 10.45
N VAL A 261 13.19 6.85 9.14
CA VAL A 261 12.74 5.91 8.12
C VAL A 261 13.94 5.49 7.27
N TYR A 262 14.15 4.19 7.09
CA TYR A 262 15.29 3.68 6.32
C TYR A 262 15.02 2.31 5.69
N PRO A 263 15.61 2.02 4.52
CA PRO A 263 15.54 0.71 3.90
C PRO A 263 16.36 -0.32 4.70
N LEU A 264 15.91 -1.57 4.71
CA LEU A 264 16.55 -2.70 5.39
C LEU A 264 17.45 -3.53 4.45
N ASN A 265 17.94 -2.95 3.34
CA ASN A 265 18.76 -3.64 2.35
C ASN A 265 19.81 -4.53 3.03
N LYS A 266 19.65 -5.85 2.84
CA LYS A 266 20.41 -6.88 3.55
C LYS A 266 21.85 -6.91 3.03
N SER A 267 22.76 -6.21 3.73
CA SER A 267 24.21 -6.50 3.81
C SER A 267 25.04 -5.36 4.39
N MET A 268 24.53 -4.12 4.51
CA MET A 268 25.38 -2.98 4.90
C MET A 268 24.77 -2.21 6.07
N ALA A 269 25.63 -1.72 6.97
CA ALA A 269 25.23 -0.73 7.95
C ALA A 269 24.56 0.42 7.19
N VAL A 270 23.30 0.72 7.54
CA VAL A 270 22.53 1.81 6.93
C VAL A 270 23.36 3.09 7.09
N GLU A 271 23.89 3.60 5.98
CA GLU A 271 24.64 4.85 5.97
C GLU A 271 23.73 5.98 6.46
N GLU A 272 24.32 7.01 7.08
CA GLU A 272 23.54 8.11 7.63
C GLU A 272 22.74 8.85 6.55
N GLU A 273 23.24 8.86 5.30
CA GLU A 273 22.60 9.46 4.14
C GLU A 273 21.33 8.73 3.66
N ASP A 274 21.21 7.43 3.93
CA ASP A 274 20.04 6.61 3.56
C ASP A 274 18.87 6.77 4.55
N LYS A 275 19.10 7.42 5.70
CA LYS A 275 18.07 7.68 6.70
C LYS A 275 17.31 8.95 6.34
N LEU A 276 16.00 8.83 6.22
CA LEU A 276 15.10 9.96 6.16
C LEU A 276 14.65 10.29 7.58
N ILE A 277 14.84 11.54 7.99
CA ILE A 277 14.58 11.99 9.36
C ILE A 277 13.63 13.18 9.31
N ILE A 278 12.46 13.05 9.94
CA ILE A 278 11.69 14.24 10.31
C ILE A 278 12.19 14.69 11.67
N GLU A 279 13.04 15.71 11.67
CA GLU A 279 13.45 16.38 12.89
C GLU A 279 12.29 17.18 13.48
N ALA A 280 12.06 17.03 14.77
CA ALA A 280 11.26 18.02 15.48
C ALA A 280 11.99 19.37 15.44
N LYS A 281 11.28 20.44 15.08
CA LYS A 281 11.73 21.80 15.40
C LYS A 281 12.05 21.82 16.89
N LEU A 282 13.22 22.37 17.27
CA LEU A 282 13.80 22.41 18.64
C LEU A 282 12.91 23.17 19.65
N ASP A 283 11.67 22.76 19.79
CA ASP A 283 10.62 23.42 20.52
C ASP A 283 9.61 22.43 21.09
N SER A 284 10.11 21.31 21.64
CA SER A 284 9.29 20.47 22.51
C SER A 284 8.12 19.82 21.74
N THR A 285 8.46 19.08 20.68
CA THR A 285 7.48 18.48 19.76
C THR A 285 7.50 16.96 19.85
N ILE A 286 6.36 16.37 20.22
CA ILE A 286 6.12 14.93 20.19
C ILE A 286 5.51 14.57 18.84
N LYS A 287 5.91 13.45 18.25
CA LYS A 287 5.39 12.97 16.97
C LYS A 287 4.63 11.67 17.16
N ASN A 288 3.39 11.63 16.69
CA ASN A 288 2.50 10.49 16.80
C ASN A 288 2.10 10.01 15.40
N ILE A 289 2.60 8.86 14.97
CA ILE A 289 2.21 8.26 13.69
C ILE A 289 0.74 7.86 13.75
N LEU A 290 -0.07 8.34 12.80
CA LEU A 290 -1.51 8.04 12.69
C LEU A 290 -1.79 6.94 11.67
N TYR A 291 -1.01 6.91 10.60
CA TYR A 291 -1.13 5.95 9.49
C TYR A 291 0.24 5.77 8.83
N VAL A 292 0.56 4.54 8.40
CA VAL A 292 1.67 4.23 7.49
C VAL A 292 1.17 3.23 6.48
N GLY A 293 1.35 3.51 5.20
CA GLY A 293 1.16 2.57 4.10
C GLY A 293 2.41 2.48 3.23
N ASN A 294 2.35 1.73 2.13
CA ASN A 294 3.53 1.50 1.28
C ASN A 294 4.25 2.79 0.88
N ASP A 295 3.50 3.85 0.54
CA ASP A 295 4.08 5.08 -0.02
C ASP A 295 3.78 6.35 0.77
N TYR A 296 2.87 6.31 1.76
CA TYR A 296 2.47 7.49 2.52
C TYR A 296 2.45 7.27 4.03
N ILE A 297 2.65 8.36 4.78
CA ILE A 297 2.62 8.39 6.24
C ILE A 297 1.87 9.63 6.72
N SER A 298 0.97 9.42 7.69
CA SER A 298 0.26 10.49 8.41
C SER A 298 0.78 10.61 9.83
N ILE A 299 1.03 11.84 10.27
CA ILE A 299 1.63 12.14 11.58
C ILE A 299 0.81 13.24 12.26
N GLU A 300 0.72 13.16 13.57
CA GLU A 300 0.29 14.24 14.43
C GLU A 300 1.52 14.81 15.16
N ASN A 301 1.79 16.10 14.96
CA ASN A 301 2.76 16.86 15.76
C ASN A 301 2.05 17.48 16.97
N ILE A 302 2.59 17.26 18.16
CA ILE A 302 2.06 17.76 19.43
C ILE A 302 3.08 18.73 20.03
N HIS A 303 2.78 20.02 20.02
CA HIS A 303 3.64 21.07 20.55
C HIS A 303 3.28 21.39 22.00
N TYR A 304 3.94 20.72 22.96
CA TYR A 304 3.51 20.80 24.37
C TYR A 304 3.90 22.12 25.06
N ARG A 305 4.94 22.83 24.59
CA ARG A 305 5.27 24.18 25.11
C ARG A 305 4.37 25.27 24.52
N SER A 306 3.76 25.03 23.37
CA SER A 306 2.74 25.88 22.74
C SER A 306 1.35 25.69 23.35
N ARG A 307 1.25 25.33 24.64
CA ARG A 307 -0.01 25.02 25.34
C ARG A 307 -0.86 23.92 24.67
N GLY A 308 -0.25 23.04 23.87
CA GLY A 308 -0.87 21.81 23.37
C GLY A 308 -1.40 21.85 21.93
N GLU A 309 -0.93 22.77 21.08
CA GLU A 309 -1.27 22.77 19.64
C GLU A 309 -0.97 21.39 19.01
N ARG A 310 -1.93 20.89 18.22
CA ARG A 310 -1.79 19.61 17.53
C ARG A 310 -2.06 19.73 16.03
N LEU A 311 -1.02 19.52 15.23
CA LEU A 311 -1.09 19.63 13.78
C LEU A 311 -1.09 18.25 13.14
N LEU A 312 -1.94 18.05 12.13
CA LEU A 312 -1.88 16.88 11.27
C LEU A 312 -0.98 17.19 10.09
N GLU A 313 -0.16 16.23 9.69
CA GLU A 313 0.69 16.31 8.51
C GLU A 313 0.65 14.99 7.75
N PHE A 314 0.80 15.09 6.43
CA PHE A 314 0.77 13.96 5.51
C PHE A 314 1.96 14.03 4.56
N TYR A 315 2.69 12.93 4.38
CA TYR A 315 3.92 12.90 3.61
C TYR A 315 4.03 11.65 2.73
N PRO A 316 4.67 11.74 1.54
CA PRO A 316 5.28 10.59 0.91
C PRO A 316 6.39 10.04 1.80
N VAL A 317 6.47 8.72 1.93
CA VAL A 317 7.51 8.04 2.72
C VAL A 317 8.91 8.36 2.18
N ASP A 318 9.09 8.44 0.86
CA ASP A 318 10.38 8.70 0.20
C ASP A 318 10.92 10.12 0.41
N SER A 319 10.05 11.09 0.66
CA SER A 319 10.45 12.49 0.84
C SER A 319 10.24 12.98 2.27
N ILE A 320 10.00 12.06 3.20
CA ILE A 320 9.72 12.37 4.59
C ILE A 320 10.88 13.17 5.20
N GLY A 321 10.58 14.32 5.83
CA GLY A 321 11.58 15.22 6.41
C GLY A 321 12.35 16.10 5.41
N LYS A 322 12.21 15.87 4.10
CA LYS A 322 12.83 16.67 3.03
C LYS A 322 11.85 17.64 2.37
N SER A 323 10.57 17.30 2.33
CA SER A 323 9.50 18.13 1.75
C SER A 323 8.61 18.75 2.82
N LYS A 324 7.82 19.75 2.41
CA LYS A 324 6.67 20.21 3.20
C LYS A 324 5.59 19.10 3.28
N PRO A 325 4.68 19.17 4.25
CA PRO A 325 3.46 18.36 4.23
C PRO A 325 2.73 18.53 2.89
N LEU A 326 2.08 17.47 2.42
CA LEU A 326 1.19 17.54 1.26
C LEU A 326 -0.09 18.28 1.63
N GLN A 327 -0.72 18.88 0.62
CA GLN A 327 -2.08 19.37 0.71
C GLN A 327 -3.07 18.29 0.28
N ILE A 328 -4.31 18.36 0.75
CA ILE A 328 -5.36 17.43 0.30
C ILE A 328 -5.57 17.51 -1.22
N LEU A 329 -5.33 18.68 -1.82
CA LEU A 329 -5.33 18.89 -3.27
C LEU A 329 -4.27 18.05 -3.99
N ASP A 330 -3.08 17.88 -3.40
CA ASP A 330 -1.99 17.11 -3.99
C ASP A 330 -2.30 15.60 -4.02
N VAL A 331 -3.10 15.14 -3.06
CA VAL A 331 -3.45 13.71 -2.89
C VAL A 331 -4.74 13.35 -3.62
N MET A 332 -5.75 14.21 -3.56
CA MET A 332 -7.13 13.91 -3.98
C MET A 332 -7.65 14.82 -5.11
N GLY A 333 -6.83 15.76 -5.60
CA GLY A 333 -7.24 16.73 -6.59
C GLY A 333 -8.35 17.66 -6.10
N GLU A 334 -8.99 18.34 -7.06
CA GLU A 334 -9.98 19.37 -6.77
C GLU A 334 -11.20 18.83 -6.01
N MET A 335 -11.66 17.63 -6.34
CA MET A 335 -12.78 16.97 -5.64
C MET A 335 -12.46 16.73 -4.16
N GLY A 336 -11.21 16.36 -3.84
CA GLY A 336 -10.77 16.21 -2.46
C GLY A 336 -10.77 17.52 -1.70
N ARG A 337 -10.31 18.59 -2.33
CA ARG A 337 -10.34 19.95 -1.75
C ARG A 337 -11.77 20.41 -1.48
N GLU A 338 -12.70 20.18 -2.41
CA GLU A 338 -14.12 20.48 -2.21
C GLU A 338 -14.71 19.69 -1.03
N ALA A 339 -14.45 18.38 -0.95
CA ALA A 339 -14.90 17.54 0.16
C ALA A 339 -14.30 17.96 1.50
N PHE A 340 -13.05 18.43 1.50
CA PHE A 340 -12.39 18.99 2.67
C PHE A 340 -13.09 20.26 3.16
N MET A 341 -13.34 21.21 2.27
CA MET A 341 -14.05 22.44 2.59
C MET A 341 -15.49 22.18 3.03
N GLU A 342 -16.20 21.24 2.40
CA GLU A 342 -17.55 20.85 2.81
C GLU A 342 -17.56 20.24 4.22
N GLY A 343 -16.62 19.33 4.51
CA GLY A 343 -16.45 18.73 5.83
C GLY A 343 -16.27 19.78 6.92
N PHE A 344 -15.36 20.74 6.69
CA PHE A 344 -15.16 21.87 7.58
C PHE A 344 -16.44 22.71 7.76
N ASN A 345 -17.09 23.08 6.65
CA ASN A 345 -18.29 23.92 6.68
C ASN A 345 -19.47 23.24 7.39
N ARG A 346 -19.57 21.91 7.32
CA ARG A 346 -20.65 21.15 7.94
C ARG A 346 -20.41 20.86 9.41
N GLU A 347 -19.18 20.54 9.80
CA GLU A 347 -18.88 20.00 11.14
C GLU A 347 -18.21 21.02 12.07
N VAL A 348 -17.62 22.08 11.54
CA VAL A 348 -16.93 23.11 12.34
C VAL A 348 -17.70 24.42 12.37
N LEU A 349 -18.14 24.94 11.22
CA LEU A 349 -18.77 26.25 11.14
C LEU A 349 -20.08 26.42 11.96
N PRO A 350 -20.97 25.42 12.10
CA PRO A 350 -22.21 25.59 12.87
C PRO A 350 -21.95 25.85 14.36
N ASP A 351 -20.84 25.32 14.89
CA ASP A 351 -20.43 25.49 16.28
C ASP A 351 -19.63 26.78 16.49
N LYS A 352 -19.67 27.72 15.52
CA LYS A 352 -18.97 29.01 15.58
C LYS A 352 -19.19 29.78 16.88
N GLU A 353 -20.36 29.68 17.51
CA GLU A 353 -20.64 30.34 18.80
C GLU A 353 -19.76 29.82 19.94
N GLU A 354 -19.45 28.51 19.97
CA GLU A 354 -18.50 27.88 20.91
C GLU A 354 -17.08 28.41 20.67
N TYR A 355 -16.76 28.72 19.41
CA TYR A 355 -15.45 29.20 19.00
C TYR A 355 -15.31 30.72 18.84
N LYS A 356 -16.37 31.51 19.07
CA LYS A 356 -16.36 32.97 18.91
C LYS A 356 -15.38 33.67 19.84
N ASN A 357 -15.04 33.03 20.95
CA ASN A 357 -14.05 33.50 21.91
C ASN A 357 -12.61 33.06 21.56
N SER A 358 -12.41 32.32 20.46
CA SER A 358 -11.09 31.96 19.97
C SER A 358 -10.33 33.22 19.54
N LEU A 359 -9.10 33.33 20.03
CA LEU A 359 -8.18 34.42 19.69
C LEU A 359 -7.56 34.26 18.29
N ILE A 360 -7.86 33.15 17.59
CA ILE A 360 -7.36 32.82 16.24
C ILE A 360 -8.56 32.65 15.30
N ASP A 361 -8.43 33.18 14.09
CA ASP A 361 -9.39 32.98 12.99
C ASP A 361 -9.42 31.51 12.58
N ILE A 362 -10.59 30.89 12.69
CA ILE A 362 -10.75 29.46 12.39
C ILE A 362 -10.93 29.30 10.90
N LYS A 363 -9.81 28.99 10.25
CA LYS A 363 -9.74 28.63 8.84
C LYS A 363 -9.14 27.24 8.70
N PRO A 364 -9.68 26.40 7.81
CA PRO A 364 -9.09 25.12 7.54
C PRO A 364 -7.80 25.31 6.73
N ASP A 365 -6.80 24.50 7.03
CA ASP A 365 -5.52 24.44 6.32
C ASP A 365 -5.48 23.12 5.55
N GLU A 366 -5.30 23.18 4.23
CA GLU A 366 -5.28 22.00 3.36
C GLU A 366 -4.11 21.06 3.66
N GLU A 367 -3.07 21.51 4.37
CA GLU A 367 -1.98 20.64 4.89
C GLU A 367 -2.40 19.88 6.16
N SER A 368 -3.44 20.33 6.87
CA SER A 368 -3.89 19.78 8.15
C SER A 368 -4.94 18.69 7.97
N PHE A 369 -4.51 17.56 7.41
CA PHE A 369 -5.31 16.33 7.29
C PHE A 369 -4.49 15.07 7.57
N GLY A 370 -5.18 13.95 7.79
CA GLY A 370 -4.56 12.66 8.00
C GLY A 370 -5.54 11.50 7.89
N LEU A 371 -5.01 10.27 7.96
CA LEU A 371 -5.79 9.04 7.90
C LEU A 371 -6.09 8.48 9.30
N PHE A 372 -7.31 7.99 9.46
CA PHE A 372 -7.79 7.39 10.71
C PHE A 372 -8.63 6.15 10.40
N ARG A 373 -8.61 5.17 11.30
CA ARG A 373 -9.50 4.00 11.23
C ARG A 373 -10.90 4.29 11.72
N LYS A 374 -11.90 3.79 10.99
CA LYS A 374 -13.30 3.79 11.40
C LYS A 374 -14.09 2.66 10.73
N ASN A 375 -14.64 1.75 11.52
CA ASN A 375 -15.61 0.72 11.09
C ASN A 375 -15.16 -0.08 9.85
N GLY A 376 -13.91 -0.54 9.80
CA GLY A 376 -13.41 -1.30 8.66
C GLY A 376 -12.59 -0.52 7.65
N HIS A 377 -12.63 0.81 7.69
CA HIS A 377 -12.05 1.64 6.65
C HIS A 377 -11.06 2.68 7.19
N TRP A 378 -10.10 3.04 6.36
CA TRP A 378 -9.28 4.23 6.49
C TRP A 378 -10.06 5.42 5.94
N ILE A 379 -10.17 6.48 6.74
CA ILE A 379 -10.88 7.71 6.37
C ILE A 379 -9.99 8.92 6.53
N PHE A 380 -10.14 9.87 5.61
CA PHE A 380 -9.52 11.18 5.73
C PHE A 380 -10.25 12.03 6.79
N ASN A 381 -9.50 12.60 7.73
CA ASN A 381 -10.01 13.68 8.58
C ASN A 381 -9.13 14.91 8.45
N GLY A 382 -9.77 16.07 8.34
CA GLY A 382 -9.12 17.36 8.48
C GLY A 382 -9.14 17.79 9.95
N ARG A 383 -8.26 18.73 10.31
CA ARG A 383 -8.23 19.30 11.66
C ARG A 383 -8.07 20.80 11.62
N VAL A 384 -8.83 21.47 12.51
CA VAL A 384 -8.57 22.85 12.88
C VAL A 384 -8.21 22.97 14.35
N ASN A 385 -7.32 23.92 14.65
CA ASN A 385 -6.97 24.29 16.02
C ASN A 385 -7.66 25.61 16.38
N PHE A 386 -8.02 25.78 17.64
CA PHE A 386 -8.58 27.00 18.19
C PHE A 386 -8.13 27.19 19.64
N ILE A 387 -8.26 28.40 20.16
CA ILE A 387 -7.90 28.69 21.55
C ILE A 387 -9.17 28.82 22.38
N GLU A 388 -9.28 28.00 23.42
CA GLU A 388 -10.35 28.09 24.41
C GLU A 388 -9.73 28.33 25.79
N ASN A 389 -10.15 29.39 26.48
CA ASN A 389 -9.62 29.76 27.81
C ASN A 389 -8.08 29.85 27.86
N GLY A 390 -7.45 30.24 26.74
CA GLY A 390 -5.99 30.34 26.62
C GLY A 390 -5.25 29.02 26.41
N ILE A 391 -5.95 27.91 26.18
CA ILE A 391 -5.40 26.58 25.89
C ILE A 391 -5.71 26.22 24.44
N TYR A 392 -4.77 25.60 23.72
CA TYR A 392 -5.04 25.09 22.38
C TYR A 392 -5.92 23.85 22.49
N SER A 393 -7.00 23.86 21.72
CA SER A 393 -7.85 22.71 21.47
C SER A 393 -7.97 22.50 19.96
N TYR A 394 -8.50 21.37 19.56
CA TYR A 394 -8.68 21.05 18.16
C TYR A 394 -9.98 20.32 17.91
N LYS A 395 -10.47 20.43 16.68
CA LYS A 395 -11.61 19.66 16.18
C LYS A 395 -11.22 18.99 14.88
N ASN A 396 -11.40 17.67 14.85
CA ASN A 396 -11.35 16.91 13.62
C ASN A 396 -12.70 17.02 12.91
N PHE A 397 -12.68 16.99 11.59
CA PHE A 397 -13.88 16.92 10.76
C PHE A 397 -13.67 15.90 9.64
N ASN A 398 -14.74 15.19 9.28
CA ASN A 398 -14.68 14.15 8.27
C ASN A 398 -14.58 14.73 6.85
N ILE A 399 -13.56 14.31 6.11
CA ILE A 399 -13.43 14.59 4.68
C ILE A 399 -14.10 13.42 3.96
N LYS A 400 -15.26 13.66 3.35
CA LYS A 400 -16.04 12.61 2.67
C LYS A 400 -15.43 12.24 1.32
N ALA A 401 -14.22 11.72 1.34
CA ALA A 401 -13.49 11.24 0.19
C ALA A 401 -12.89 9.87 0.52
N ILE A 402 -12.93 8.95 -0.44
CA ILE A 402 -12.36 7.62 -0.31
C ILE A 402 -10.87 7.72 -0.62
N PRO A 403 -9.96 7.23 0.25
CA PRO A 403 -8.54 7.16 -0.07
C PRO A 403 -8.30 6.37 -1.37
N PRO A 404 -7.45 6.86 -2.28
CA PRO A 404 -7.17 6.20 -3.54
C PRO A 404 -6.20 5.03 -3.29
N LYS A 405 -6.12 4.08 -4.23
CA LYS A 405 -5.30 2.86 -4.08
C LYS A 405 -3.81 3.16 -3.89
N GLU A 406 -3.34 4.32 -4.36
CA GLU A 406 -1.98 4.81 -4.14
C GLU A 406 -1.72 5.18 -2.67
N VAL A 407 -2.75 5.59 -1.93
CA VAL A 407 -2.65 5.91 -0.51
C VAL A 407 -2.89 4.66 0.33
N VAL A 408 -4.00 3.95 0.10
CA VAL A 408 -4.35 2.72 0.81
C VAL A 408 -4.68 1.64 -0.19
N TYR A 409 -3.84 0.61 -0.28
CA TYR A 409 -3.98 -0.41 -1.30
C TYR A 409 -5.15 -1.37 -1.02
N TYR A 410 -5.27 -1.82 0.24
CA TYR A 410 -6.32 -2.73 0.70
C TYR A 410 -7.12 -2.09 1.84
N ASP A 411 -8.35 -1.65 1.55
CA ASP A 411 -9.26 -1.05 2.53
C ASP A 411 -10.71 -1.53 2.39
N GLU A 412 -10.91 -2.63 1.66
CA GLU A 412 -12.23 -3.22 1.46
C GLU A 412 -12.54 -4.23 2.56
N LEU A 413 -13.82 -4.25 2.97
CA LEU A 413 -14.35 -5.28 3.86
C LEU A 413 -15.15 -6.28 3.02
N ALA A 414 -14.66 -7.52 2.91
CA ALA A 414 -15.38 -8.62 2.24
C ALA A 414 -16.74 -8.90 2.90
N ILE A 415 -16.86 -8.62 4.20
CA ILE A 415 -18.10 -8.78 4.96
C ILE A 415 -18.63 -7.44 5.46
N PRO A 416 -19.91 -7.11 5.23
CA PRO A 416 -20.54 -5.90 5.76
C PRO A 416 -20.36 -5.72 7.27
N TRP A 417 -20.01 -4.51 7.70
CA TRP A 417 -19.77 -4.16 9.10
C TRP A 417 -20.90 -4.57 10.06
N ASN A 418 -22.17 -4.48 9.61
CA ASN A 418 -23.32 -4.90 10.42
C ASN A 418 -23.34 -6.41 10.71
N LYS A 419 -22.85 -7.27 9.79
CA LYS A 419 -22.70 -8.70 10.04
C LYS A 419 -21.59 -8.97 11.05
N ILE A 420 -20.46 -8.27 10.94
CA ILE A 420 -19.37 -8.35 11.92
C ILE A 420 -19.89 -7.97 13.31
N LYS A 421 -20.61 -6.85 13.44
CA LYS A 421 -21.20 -6.40 14.72
C LYS A 421 -22.30 -7.32 15.25
N ALA A 422 -23.04 -8.00 14.38
CA ALA A 422 -24.04 -8.97 14.83
C ALA A 422 -23.39 -10.22 15.43
N LYS A 423 -22.26 -10.68 14.87
CA LYS A 423 -21.49 -11.83 15.39
C LYS A 423 -20.64 -11.45 16.61
N ILE A 424 -20.00 -10.28 16.57
CA ILE A 424 -19.02 -9.80 17.55
C ILE A 424 -19.43 -8.38 17.99
N PRO A 425 -20.39 -8.24 18.92
CA PRO A 425 -20.93 -6.94 19.35
C PRO A 425 -19.88 -5.96 19.90
N GLU A 426 -18.79 -6.46 20.46
CA GLU A 426 -17.67 -5.69 21.00
C GLU A 426 -16.65 -5.21 19.96
N ALA A 427 -16.81 -5.59 18.68
CA ALA A 427 -15.92 -5.14 17.61
C ALA A 427 -15.87 -3.61 17.52
N LEU A 428 -14.65 -3.07 17.58
CA LEU A 428 -14.34 -1.64 17.42
C LEU A 428 -13.87 -1.33 16.00
N ASP A 429 -13.17 -2.27 15.37
CA ASP A 429 -12.70 -2.17 14.00
C ASP A 429 -12.45 -3.58 13.43
N ALA A 430 -12.28 -3.70 12.12
CA ALA A 430 -11.95 -4.97 11.48
C ALA A 430 -11.20 -4.81 10.16
N PHE A 431 -10.56 -5.88 9.69
CA PHE A 431 -9.94 -5.99 8.38
C PHE A 431 -10.22 -7.36 7.78
N THR A 432 -10.42 -7.43 6.47
CA THR A 432 -10.54 -8.69 5.73
C THR A 432 -9.35 -8.86 4.80
N SER A 433 -8.87 -10.09 4.66
CA SER A 433 -7.81 -10.39 3.72
C SER A 433 -8.26 -10.25 2.27
N PRO A 434 -7.35 -9.95 1.32
CA PRO A 434 -7.68 -9.90 -0.10
C PRO A 434 -8.16 -11.24 -0.67
N ASN A 435 -7.70 -12.37 -0.12
CA ASN A 435 -8.20 -13.71 -0.46
C ASN A 435 -9.56 -14.04 0.18
N GLU A 436 -10.14 -13.12 0.94
CA GLU A 436 -11.41 -13.29 1.67
C GLU A 436 -11.45 -14.54 2.57
N ASP A 437 -10.29 -14.93 3.10
CA ASP A 437 -10.09 -16.15 3.88
C ASP A 437 -9.91 -15.87 5.39
N ILE A 438 -9.62 -14.61 5.77
CA ILE A 438 -9.38 -14.18 7.16
C ILE A 438 -10.13 -12.88 7.46
N LEU A 439 -10.71 -12.83 8.66
CA LEU A 439 -11.23 -11.63 9.29
C LEU A 439 -10.45 -11.34 10.57
N ILE A 440 -9.87 -10.16 10.66
CA ILE A 440 -9.19 -9.65 11.85
C ILE A 440 -10.11 -8.65 12.52
N VAL A 441 -10.49 -8.88 13.77
CA VAL A 441 -11.41 -8.03 14.54
C VAL A 441 -10.68 -7.44 15.74
N LEU A 442 -10.68 -6.11 15.84
CA LEU A 442 -10.15 -5.39 16.98
C LEU A 442 -11.25 -5.17 18.02
N THR A 443 -10.93 -5.45 19.27
CA THR A 443 -11.73 -5.06 20.44
C THR A 443 -10.92 -4.13 21.33
N GLN A 444 -11.41 -3.83 22.53
CA GLN A 444 -10.70 -2.96 23.46
C GLN A 444 -9.33 -3.53 23.91
N ASN A 445 -9.21 -4.86 24.03
CA ASN A 445 -8.05 -5.52 24.65
C ASN A 445 -7.45 -6.65 23.80
N ASP A 446 -8.08 -7.00 22.69
CA ASP A 446 -7.78 -8.22 21.95
C ASP A 446 -7.93 -8.01 20.45
N ILE A 447 -7.06 -8.66 19.67
CA ILE A 447 -7.20 -8.89 18.23
C ILE A 447 -7.65 -10.34 18.05
N PHE A 448 -8.85 -10.53 17.53
CA PHE A 448 -9.36 -11.87 17.19
C PHE A 448 -9.20 -12.13 15.71
N ILE A 449 -8.74 -13.32 15.36
CA ILE A 449 -8.55 -13.74 13.97
C ILE A 449 -9.54 -14.87 13.68
N TYR A 450 -10.46 -14.66 12.75
CA TYR A 450 -11.49 -15.61 12.34
C TYR A 450 -11.23 -16.09 10.93
N THR A 451 -11.66 -17.31 10.63
CA THR A 451 -11.71 -17.83 9.26
C THR A 451 -12.93 -17.23 8.56
N LEU A 452 -12.76 -16.88 7.29
CA LEU A 452 -13.86 -16.50 6.41
C LEU A 452 -14.07 -17.55 5.32
N GLU A 453 -15.35 -17.83 5.06
CA GLU A 453 -15.79 -18.64 3.92
C GLU A 453 -16.94 -17.93 3.23
N GLY A 454 -16.59 -17.08 2.26
CA GLY A 454 -17.50 -16.09 1.70
C GLY A 454 -18.03 -15.16 2.79
N ASP A 455 -19.36 -15.11 2.93
CA ASP A 455 -20.03 -14.27 3.92
C ASP A 455 -20.07 -14.82 5.36
N ASN A 456 -19.53 -16.02 5.59
CA ASN A 456 -19.60 -16.71 6.88
C ASN A 456 -18.33 -16.49 7.71
N ILE A 457 -18.53 -16.07 8.97
CA ILE A 457 -17.48 -15.93 9.97
C ILE A 457 -17.48 -17.20 10.83
N SER A 458 -16.31 -17.81 11.05
CA SER A 458 -16.17 -18.99 11.91
C SER A 458 -16.77 -18.78 13.31
N GLU A 459 -17.29 -19.85 13.91
CA GLU A 459 -17.95 -19.77 15.23
C GLU A 459 -17.00 -19.31 16.36
N LYS A 460 -15.73 -19.68 16.25
CA LYS A 460 -14.67 -19.29 17.19
C LYS A 460 -13.51 -18.66 16.40
N PRO A 461 -12.78 -17.72 17.02
CA PRO A 461 -11.54 -17.24 16.43
C PRO A 461 -10.52 -18.39 16.40
N MET A 462 -9.72 -18.43 15.33
CA MET A 462 -8.54 -19.27 15.23
C MET A 462 -7.50 -18.88 16.28
N GLU A 463 -7.30 -17.58 16.44
CA GLU A 463 -6.26 -17.02 17.30
C GLU A 463 -6.73 -15.75 18.01
N ASN A 464 -6.10 -15.47 19.15
CA ASN A 464 -6.34 -14.26 19.94
C ASN A 464 -5.02 -13.63 20.40
N ILE A 465 -4.78 -12.38 20.00
CA ILE A 465 -3.59 -11.61 20.35
C ILE A 465 -3.96 -10.47 21.29
N LYS A 466 -3.27 -10.36 22.43
CA LYS A 466 -3.50 -9.30 23.40
C LYS A 466 -3.01 -7.93 22.90
N LEU A 467 -3.88 -6.93 22.99
CA LEU A 467 -3.55 -5.52 22.79
C LEU A 467 -2.99 -4.91 24.08
N LYS A 468 -2.02 -4.01 23.92
CA LYS A 468 -1.56 -3.11 24.99
C LYS A 468 -2.63 -2.05 25.29
N PRO A 469 -2.60 -1.40 26.46
CA PRO A 469 -3.54 -0.35 26.79
C PRO A 469 -3.60 0.76 25.72
N ALA A 470 -4.81 1.06 25.25
CA ALA A 470 -5.08 2.04 24.20
C ALA A 470 -4.28 1.81 22.89
N GLU A 471 -3.91 0.56 22.60
CA GLU A 471 -3.21 0.20 21.38
C GLU A 471 -4.13 0.30 20.16
N LYS A 472 -3.61 0.86 19.06
CA LYS A 472 -4.36 1.11 17.82
C LYS A 472 -3.56 0.65 16.62
N VAL A 473 -4.25 0.14 15.60
CA VAL A 473 -3.66 -0.16 14.30
C VAL A 473 -3.39 1.14 13.55
N ILE A 474 -2.18 1.26 13.02
CA ILE A 474 -1.70 2.36 12.17
C ILE A 474 -1.25 1.88 10.78
N MET A 475 -1.14 0.58 10.55
CA MET A 475 -0.74 -0.01 9.28
C MET A 475 -1.39 -1.39 9.16
N ALA A 476 -1.90 -1.73 7.98
CA ALA A 476 -2.41 -3.06 7.66
C ALA A 476 -2.06 -3.35 6.19
N GLU A 477 -0.93 -4.02 5.98
CA GLU A 477 -0.41 -4.35 4.66
C GLU A 477 -0.57 -5.84 4.41
N TRP A 478 -1.08 -6.22 3.24
CA TRP A 478 -1.42 -7.60 2.91
C TRP A 478 -0.51 -8.17 1.82
N ALA A 479 -0.25 -9.46 1.93
CA ALA A 479 0.45 -10.28 0.96
C ALA A 479 -0.43 -11.48 0.59
N VAL A 480 -0.45 -11.85 -0.70
CA VAL A 480 -1.07 -13.09 -1.18
C VAL A 480 -0.13 -13.83 -2.15
N GLY A 481 -0.50 -15.03 -2.57
CA GLY A 481 0.33 -15.86 -3.46
C GLY A 481 1.65 -16.23 -2.79
N ARG A 482 2.79 -15.95 -3.44
CA ARG A 482 4.13 -16.26 -2.89
C ARG A 482 4.61 -15.30 -1.80
N TYR A 483 4.05 -14.08 -1.74
CA TYR A 483 4.55 -13.01 -0.89
C TYR A 483 4.45 -13.27 0.62
N PRO A 484 3.43 -13.95 1.16
CA PRO A 484 3.37 -14.27 2.58
C PRO A 484 4.61 -15.01 3.08
N LYS A 485 5.13 -15.96 2.29
CA LYS A 485 6.35 -16.68 2.67
C LYS A 485 7.59 -15.80 2.57
N ILE A 486 7.71 -14.98 1.52
CA ILE A 486 8.80 -14.01 1.37
C ILE A 486 8.82 -13.02 2.54
N TRP A 487 7.64 -12.50 2.92
CA TRP A 487 7.49 -11.57 4.03
C TRP A 487 7.86 -12.20 5.37
N GLU A 488 7.47 -13.46 5.58
CA GLU A 488 7.87 -14.23 6.76
C GLU A 488 9.39 -14.34 6.88
N ASP A 489 10.07 -14.75 5.80
CA ASP A 489 11.52 -14.88 5.77
C ASP A 489 12.23 -13.53 5.96
N GLU A 490 11.66 -12.46 5.40
CA GLU A 490 12.16 -11.11 5.60
C GLU A 490 11.96 -10.60 7.03
N PHE A 491 10.81 -10.89 7.65
CA PHE A 491 10.50 -10.57 9.04
C PHE A 491 11.45 -11.28 10.01
N LEU A 492 11.62 -12.60 9.85
CA LEU A 492 12.46 -13.43 10.71
C LEU A 492 13.92 -12.99 10.71
N LYS A 493 14.45 -12.56 9.56
CA LYS A 493 15.80 -11.99 9.44
C LYS A 493 15.99 -10.68 10.24
N ASN A 494 14.90 -10.02 10.65
CA ASN A 494 14.90 -8.74 11.36
C ASN A 494 14.40 -8.81 12.82
N ILE A 495 13.97 -9.98 13.31
CA ILE A 495 13.57 -10.16 14.73
C ILE A 495 14.77 -10.07 15.69
N SER A 496 15.98 -10.40 15.21
CA SER A 496 17.18 -10.57 16.05
C SER A 496 18.20 -9.42 15.98
N ASN A 497 17.87 -8.32 15.28
CA ASN A 497 18.67 -7.09 15.17
C ASN A 497 17.95 -5.92 15.81
#